data_AF-A0A529SSM5-F1
#
_entry.id   AF-A0A529SSM5-F1
#
_cell.length_a   1.000
_cell.length_b   1.000
_cell.length_c   1.000
_cell.angle_alpha   90.00
_cell.angle_beta   90.00
_cell.angle_gamma   90.00
#
_symmetry.space_group_name_H-M   'P 1'
#
loop_
_entity.id
_entity.type
_entity.pdbx_description
1 polymer ?
#
loop_
_entity_poly.entity_id
_entity_poly.type
_entity_poly.pdbx_seq_one_letter_code
_entity_poly.pdbx_strand_id
1 'polypeptide(L)'
;AESIQEVYKTILEAMLLVIIVIIVFLQSWRMAIVPIVAIPVSLIGTLAVLYAAGFSLNMLTLFGLVLAIGIVVDDAIVVVENVERNIASGLAPNPASHLTMNEVGTAIIAISLVLIAVFVPTAFIPGISGQFYLQFAITIAVSTAISAFNSLTLSPALAALLFKPHHAAAAAPRFFLARFG
;
A
#
# COMPACT_ATOMS: atom_id res chain seq x y z
N ALA A 1 -6.27 -25.58 -16.92
CA ALA A 1 -4.90 -25.04 -16.75
C ALA A 1 -4.77 -23.67 -17.42
N GLU A 2 -5.30 -23.49 -18.63
CA GLU A 2 -5.30 -22.19 -19.34
C GLU A 2 -5.99 -21.04 -18.58
N SER A 3 -7.15 -21.26 -17.96
CA SER A 3 -7.84 -20.17 -17.21
C SER A 3 -7.08 -19.67 -15.98
N ILE A 4 -6.26 -20.51 -15.33
CA ILE A 4 -5.42 -20.08 -14.20
C ILE A 4 -4.26 -19.22 -14.74
N GLN A 5 -3.65 -19.61 -15.86
CA GLN A 5 -2.58 -18.82 -16.49
C GLN A 5 -3.09 -17.47 -16.99
N GLU A 6 -4.30 -17.40 -17.55
CA GLU A 6 -4.93 -16.12 -17.92
C GLU A 6 -5.14 -15.22 -16.70
N VAL A 7 -5.65 -15.75 -15.59
CA VAL A 7 -5.80 -14.95 -14.35
C VAL A 7 -4.45 -14.41 -13.87
N TYR A 8 -3.40 -15.25 -13.83
CA TYR A 8 -2.06 -14.79 -13.46
C TYR A 8 -1.57 -13.67 -14.39
N LYS A 9 -1.81 -13.82 -15.70
CA LYS A 9 -1.49 -12.79 -16.69
C LYS A 9 -2.26 -11.49 -16.44
N THR A 10 -3.57 -11.57 -16.18
CA THR A 10 -4.41 -10.39 -15.86
C THR A 10 -3.97 -9.70 -14.57
N ILE A 11 -3.60 -10.45 -13.54
CA ILE A 11 -3.06 -9.87 -12.30
C ILE A 11 -1.73 -9.16 -12.56
N LEU A 12 -0.87 -9.75 -13.39
CA LEU A 12 0.43 -9.17 -13.74
C LEU A 12 0.25 -7.92 -14.62
N GLU A 13 -0.64 -7.95 -15.59
CA GLU A 13 -1.03 -6.80 -16.43
C GLU A 13 -1.65 -5.68 -15.57
N ALA A 14 -2.57 -6.02 -14.65
CA ALA A 14 -3.17 -5.07 -13.72
C ALA A 14 -2.13 -4.44 -12.78
N MET A 15 -1.24 -5.24 -12.20
CA MET A 15 -0.11 -4.73 -11.40
C MET A 15 0.77 -3.79 -12.21
N LEU A 16 1.13 -4.18 -13.44
CA LEU A 16 1.99 -3.36 -14.30
C LEU A 16 1.31 -2.03 -14.66
N LEU A 17 0.03 -2.04 -14.98
CA LEU A 17 -0.76 -0.83 -15.22
C LEU A 17 -0.83 0.06 -13.97
N VAL A 18 -1.09 -0.52 -12.79
CA VAL A 18 -1.10 0.21 -11.51
C VAL A 18 0.27 0.85 -11.25
N ILE A 19 1.37 0.13 -11.47
CA ILE A 19 2.72 0.65 -11.29
C ILE A 19 2.98 1.82 -12.26
N ILE A 20 2.59 1.71 -13.52
CA ILE A 20 2.72 2.80 -14.50
C ILE A 20 1.95 4.03 -14.03
N VAL A 21 0.68 3.86 -13.62
CA VAL A 21 -0.14 4.96 -13.11
C VAL A 21 0.49 5.60 -11.87
N ILE A 22 0.96 4.81 -10.91
CA ILE A 22 1.66 5.31 -9.71
C ILE A 22 2.89 6.12 -10.08
N ILE A 23 3.72 5.65 -11.03
CA ILE A 23 4.92 6.37 -11.48
C ILE A 23 4.53 7.70 -12.15
N VAL A 24 3.49 7.70 -12.98
CA VAL A 24 3.02 8.90 -13.68
C VAL A 24 2.45 9.93 -12.70
N PHE A 25 1.67 9.50 -11.72
CA PHE A 25 1.04 10.39 -10.74
C PHE A 25 2.03 10.91 -9.69
N LEU A 26 2.89 10.04 -9.14
CA LEU A 26 3.85 10.46 -8.11
C LEU A 26 5.05 11.21 -8.68
N GLN A 27 5.35 11.07 -9.97
CA GLN A 27 6.49 11.72 -10.67
C GLN A 27 7.86 11.54 -9.98
N SER A 28 7.97 10.60 -9.04
CA SER A 28 9.14 10.33 -8.22
C SER A 28 9.30 8.83 -8.04
N TRP A 29 10.37 8.29 -8.62
CA TRP A 29 10.72 6.87 -8.51
C TRP A 29 10.86 6.41 -7.05
N ARG A 30 11.34 7.29 -6.15
CA ARG A 30 11.54 6.98 -4.73
C ARG A 30 10.21 6.79 -4.00
N MET A 31 9.23 7.64 -4.32
CA MET A 31 7.88 7.54 -3.76
C MET A 31 7.16 6.30 -4.29
N ALA A 32 7.32 6.00 -5.59
CA ALA A 32 6.70 4.85 -6.22
C ALA A 32 7.18 3.49 -5.67
N ILE A 33 8.42 3.38 -5.18
CA ILE A 33 8.95 2.13 -4.61
C ILE A 33 8.11 1.63 -3.42
N VAL A 34 7.58 2.54 -2.61
CA VAL A 34 6.85 2.16 -1.39
C VAL A 34 5.57 1.36 -1.73
N PRO A 35 4.64 1.85 -2.58
CA PRO A 35 3.52 1.03 -3.07
C PRO A 35 3.97 -0.22 -3.84
N ILE A 36 5.02 -0.13 -4.67
CA ILE A 36 5.52 -1.28 -5.45
C ILE A 36 5.91 -2.46 -4.56
N VAL A 37 6.45 -2.19 -3.37
CA VAL A 37 6.79 -3.24 -2.39
C VAL A 37 5.58 -3.59 -1.51
N ALA A 38 4.76 -2.61 -1.15
CA ALA A 38 3.62 -2.83 -0.26
C ALA A 38 2.58 -3.78 -0.87
N ILE A 39 2.27 -3.64 -2.16
CA ILE A 39 1.25 -4.44 -2.85
C ILE A 39 1.59 -5.95 -2.82
N PRO A 40 2.78 -6.41 -3.29
CA PRO A 40 3.13 -7.83 -3.21
C PRO A 40 3.13 -8.37 -1.79
N VAL A 41 3.66 -7.62 -0.82
CA VAL A 41 3.72 -8.05 0.59
C VAL A 41 2.31 -8.29 1.14
N SER A 42 1.39 -7.36 0.90
CA SER A 42 0.00 -7.49 1.36
C SER A 42 -0.74 -8.64 0.67
N LEU A 43 -0.57 -8.82 -0.65
CA LEU A 43 -1.22 -9.90 -1.39
C LEU A 43 -0.70 -11.27 -1.00
N ILE A 44 0.62 -11.44 -0.87
CA ILE A 44 1.23 -12.70 -0.41
C ILE A 44 0.78 -13.02 1.01
N GLY A 45 0.76 -12.03 1.90
CA GLY A 45 0.23 -12.20 3.26
C GLY A 45 -1.23 -12.64 3.24
N THR A 46 -2.06 -12.03 2.39
CA THR A 46 -3.48 -12.37 2.24
C THR A 46 -3.64 -13.82 1.79
N LEU A 47 -2.88 -14.23 0.77
CA LEU A 47 -2.87 -15.60 0.26
C LEU A 47 -2.44 -16.61 1.34
N ALA A 48 -1.44 -16.26 2.15
CA ALA A 48 -0.97 -17.11 3.25
C ALA A 48 -2.07 -17.33 4.30
N VAL A 49 -2.80 -16.28 4.68
CA VAL A 49 -3.91 -16.37 5.64
C VAL A 49 -5.09 -17.14 5.04
N LEU A 50 -5.44 -16.90 3.78
CA LEU A 50 -6.51 -17.64 3.09
C LEU A 50 -6.19 -19.14 3.01
N TYR A 51 -4.94 -19.47 2.67
CA TYR A 51 -4.47 -20.86 2.64
C TYR A 51 -4.53 -21.51 4.03
N ALA A 52 -4.11 -20.79 5.08
CA ALA A 52 -4.20 -21.27 6.46
C ALA A 52 -5.65 -21.47 6.93
N ALA A 53 -6.59 -20.66 6.44
CA ALA A 53 -8.02 -20.79 6.70
C ALA A 53 -8.71 -21.85 5.82
N GLY A 54 -7.97 -22.56 4.96
CA GLY A 54 -8.49 -23.64 4.11
C GLY A 54 -9.22 -23.17 2.86
N PHE A 55 -9.12 -21.89 2.48
CA PHE A 55 -9.70 -21.38 1.23
C PHE A 55 -8.83 -21.73 0.03
N SER A 56 -9.47 -22.07 -1.09
CA SER A 56 -8.81 -22.29 -2.37
C SER A 56 -8.76 -21.01 -3.20
N LEU A 57 -7.76 -20.91 -4.08
CA LEU A 57 -7.75 -19.89 -5.12
C LEU A 57 -8.77 -20.25 -6.21
N ASN A 58 -9.82 -19.44 -6.29
CA ASN A 58 -10.86 -19.51 -7.30
C ASN A 58 -11.29 -18.09 -7.75
N MET A 59 -12.19 -18.01 -8.73
CA MET A 59 -12.60 -16.74 -9.32
C MET A 59 -13.03 -15.68 -8.29
N LEU A 60 -13.73 -16.06 -7.22
CA LEU A 60 -14.21 -15.11 -6.21
C LEU A 60 -13.09 -14.56 -5.34
N THR A 61 -12.19 -15.44 -4.88
CA THR A 61 -10.98 -15.00 -4.16
C THR A 61 -10.10 -14.12 -5.04
N LEU A 62 -9.99 -14.43 -6.34
CA LEU A 62 -9.22 -13.64 -7.29
C LEU A 62 -9.84 -12.26 -7.52
N PHE A 63 -11.17 -12.16 -7.66
CA PHE A 63 -11.86 -10.87 -7.68
C PHE A 63 -11.63 -10.08 -6.40
N GLY A 64 -11.69 -10.73 -5.24
CA GLY A 64 -11.37 -10.12 -3.94
C GLY A 64 -9.94 -9.57 -3.89
N LEU A 65 -8.96 -10.32 -4.40
CA LEU A 65 -7.56 -9.89 -4.48
C LEU A 65 -7.36 -8.71 -5.44
N VAL A 66 -8.06 -8.68 -6.58
CA VAL A 66 -8.01 -7.54 -7.51
C VAL A 66 -8.56 -6.27 -6.85
N LEU A 67 -9.68 -6.36 -6.14
CA LEU A 67 -10.19 -5.21 -5.37
C LEU A 67 -9.27 -4.82 -4.21
N ALA A 68 -8.64 -5.81 -3.57
CA ALA A 68 -7.66 -5.56 -2.51
C ALA A 68 -6.46 -4.75 -2.98
N ILE A 69 -6.04 -4.87 -4.25
CA ILE A 69 -4.97 -4.03 -4.81
C ILE A 69 -5.32 -2.55 -4.65
N GLY A 70 -6.56 -2.16 -4.93
CA GLY A 70 -7.00 -0.77 -4.78
C GLY A 70 -6.89 -0.27 -3.33
N ILE A 71 -7.33 -1.09 -2.38
CA ILE A 71 -7.26 -0.77 -0.94
C ILE A 71 -5.80 -0.63 -0.48
N VAL A 72 -4.94 -1.58 -0.87
CA VAL A 72 -3.51 -1.57 -0.48
C VAL A 72 -2.77 -0.38 -1.08
N VAL A 73 -3.08 -0.05 -2.34
CA VAL A 73 -2.50 1.10 -3.02
C VAL A 73 -2.90 2.39 -2.31
N ASP A 74 -4.18 2.55 -1.97
CA ASP A 74 -4.70 3.75 -1.29
C ASP A 74 -3.99 3.98 0.05
N ASP A 75 -3.92 2.96 0.91
CA ASP A 75 -3.25 3.07 2.21
C ASP A 75 -1.76 3.44 2.07
N ALA A 76 -1.06 2.84 1.11
CA ALA A 76 0.35 3.12 0.87
C ALA A 76 0.58 4.52 0.31
N ILE A 77 -0.28 4.98 -0.61
CA ILE A 77 -0.20 6.32 -1.20
C ILE A 77 -0.47 7.38 -0.15
N VAL A 78 -1.51 7.24 0.67
CA VAL A 78 -1.86 8.20 1.73
C VAL A 78 -0.68 8.42 2.68
N VAL A 79 0.03 7.35 3.07
CA VAL A 79 1.23 7.47 3.90
C VAL A 79 2.34 8.20 3.16
N VAL A 80 2.68 7.76 1.94
CA VAL A 80 3.78 8.31 1.14
C VAL A 80 3.60 9.79 0.84
N GLU A 81 2.40 10.18 0.41
CA GLU A 81 2.07 11.57 0.09
C GLU A 81 2.13 12.46 1.33
N ASN A 82 1.65 11.94 2.47
CA ASN A 82 1.70 12.68 3.73
C ASN A 82 3.14 12.82 4.27
N VAL A 83 4.01 11.82 4.07
CA VAL A 83 5.46 11.95 4.37
C VAL A 83 6.09 12.99 3.46
N GLU A 84 5.83 12.94 2.17
CA GLU A 84 6.38 13.90 1.21
C GLU A 84 5.94 15.33 1.52
N ARG A 85 4.67 15.55 1.88
CA ARG A 85 4.16 16.85 2.32
C ARG A 85 4.94 17.39 3.52
N ASN A 86 5.26 16.54 4.48
CA ASN A 86 6.03 16.90 5.68
C ASN A 86 7.50 17.21 5.35
N ILE A 87 8.12 16.48 4.42
CA ILE A 87 9.48 16.78 3.93
C ILE A 87 9.50 18.08 3.13
N ALA A 88 8.51 18.31 2.27
CA ALA A 88 8.36 19.55 1.51
C ALA A 88 8.19 20.78 2.43
N SER A 89 7.60 20.57 3.61
CA SER A 89 7.48 21.57 4.68
C SER A 89 8.78 21.79 5.48
N GLY A 90 9.88 21.11 5.12
CA GLY A 90 11.23 21.32 5.65
C GLY A 90 11.71 20.29 6.67
N LEU A 91 10.93 19.25 6.97
CA LEU A 91 11.35 18.19 7.87
C LEU A 91 12.34 17.22 7.19
N ALA A 92 13.25 16.65 7.98
CA ALA A 92 14.04 15.52 7.53
C ALA A 92 13.15 14.27 7.36
N PRO A 93 13.51 13.30 6.50
CA PRO A 93 12.68 12.13 6.21
C PRO A 93 12.22 11.34 7.45
N ASN A 94 13.12 11.10 8.40
CA ASN A 94 12.78 10.35 9.61
C ASN A 94 11.74 11.06 10.51
N PRO A 95 11.93 12.33 10.94
CA PRO A 95 10.89 13.03 11.70
C PRO A 95 9.62 13.29 10.90
N ALA A 96 9.72 13.46 9.57
CA ALA A 96 8.55 13.55 8.69
C ALA A 96 7.70 12.27 8.76
N SER A 97 8.31 11.09 8.67
CA SER A 97 7.60 9.81 8.79
C SER A 97 6.95 9.60 10.16
N HIS A 98 7.61 10.02 11.24
CA HIS A 98 7.00 9.98 12.58
C HIS A 98 5.81 10.92 12.72
N LEU A 99 5.93 12.16 12.23
CA LEU A 99 4.82 13.12 12.24
C LEU A 99 3.65 12.59 11.41
N THR A 100 3.93 12.02 10.24
CA THR A 100 2.92 11.43 9.38
C THR A 100 2.10 10.36 10.11
N MET A 101 2.73 9.49 10.90
CA MET A 101 1.98 8.47 11.65
C MET A 101 1.07 9.06 12.73
N ASN A 102 1.39 10.23 13.28
CA ASN A 102 0.49 10.93 14.21
C ASN A 102 -0.70 11.58 13.50
N GLU A 103 -0.53 11.98 12.24
CA GLU A 103 -1.57 12.63 11.44
C GLU A 103 -2.55 11.62 10.82
N VAL A 104 -2.02 10.54 10.22
CA VAL A 104 -2.84 9.60 9.42
C VAL A 104 -3.03 8.24 10.08
N GLY A 105 -2.24 7.87 11.09
CA GLY A 105 -2.26 6.51 11.64
C GLY A 105 -3.62 6.11 12.22
N THR A 106 -4.28 7.02 12.95
CA THR A 106 -5.64 6.79 13.47
C THR A 106 -6.68 6.70 12.36
N ALA A 107 -6.53 7.47 11.29
CA ALA A 107 -7.42 7.43 10.13
C ALA A 107 -7.31 6.08 9.39
N ILE A 108 -6.09 5.57 9.17
CA ILE A 108 -5.86 4.25 8.53
C ILE A 108 -6.51 3.14 9.35
N ILE A 109 -6.34 3.15 10.68
CA ILE A 109 -6.97 2.17 11.57
C ILE A 109 -8.50 2.26 11.47
N ALA A 110 -9.05 3.48 11.49
CA ALA A 110 -10.50 3.69 11.42
C ALA A 110 -11.08 3.18 10.09
N ILE A 111 -10.47 3.52 8.95
CA ILE A 111 -10.90 3.07 7.62
C ILE A 111 -10.84 1.54 7.54
N SER A 112 -9.75 0.95 8.02
CA SER A 112 -9.57 -0.51 8.03
C SER A 112 -10.64 -1.22 8.82
N LEU A 113 -10.96 -0.71 10.03
CA LEU A 113 -12.03 -1.26 10.86
C LEU A 113 -13.41 -1.09 10.21
N VAL A 114 -13.67 0.03 9.56
CA VAL A 114 -14.92 0.27 8.82
C VAL A 114 -15.07 -0.73 7.68
N LEU A 115 -14.03 -0.93 6.87
CA LEU A 115 -14.04 -1.90 5.77
C LEU A 115 -14.27 -3.32 6.29
N ILE A 116 -13.55 -3.73 7.35
CA ILE A 116 -13.77 -5.02 8.00
C ILE A 116 -15.21 -5.12 8.50
N ALA A 117 -15.76 -4.09 9.15
CA ALA A 117 -17.14 -4.08 9.64
C ALA A 117 -18.19 -4.13 8.51
N VAL A 118 -17.88 -3.65 7.31
CA VAL A 118 -18.75 -3.75 6.14
C VAL A 118 -18.74 -5.17 5.56
N PHE A 119 -17.58 -5.80 5.45
CA PHE A 119 -17.45 -7.09 4.77
C PHE A 119 -17.66 -8.30 5.68
N VAL A 120 -17.22 -8.26 6.94
CA VAL A 120 -17.36 -9.40 7.87
C VAL A 120 -18.81 -9.87 8.04
N PRO A 121 -19.84 -9.01 8.13
CA PRO A 121 -21.24 -9.46 8.23
C PRO A 121 -21.69 -10.28 7.02
N THR A 122 -21.16 -10.00 5.82
CA THR A 122 -21.53 -10.72 4.60
C THR A 122 -21.06 -12.18 4.61
N ALA A 123 -20.08 -12.52 5.45
CA ALA A 123 -19.65 -13.90 5.69
C ALA A 123 -20.71 -14.77 6.41
N PHE A 124 -21.69 -14.15 7.07
CA PHE A 124 -22.73 -14.87 7.83
C PHE A 124 -24.01 -15.10 7.05
N ILE A 125 -24.05 -14.72 5.76
CA ILE A 125 -25.21 -14.95 4.90
C ILE A 125 -25.37 -16.48 4.71
N PRO A 126 -26.54 -17.07 5.02
CA PRO A 126 -26.76 -18.51 4.85
C PRO A 126 -27.04 -18.89 3.39
N GLY A 127 -26.90 -20.18 3.09
CA GLY A 127 -27.21 -20.75 1.77
C GLY A 127 -26.03 -20.75 0.79
N ILE A 128 -26.30 -21.23 -0.43
CA ILE A 128 -25.28 -21.41 -1.48
C ILE A 128 -24.70 -20.05 -1.90
N SER A 129 -25.54 -19.03 -2.04
CA SER A 129 -25.10 -17.66 -2.34
C SER A 129 -24.19 -17.09 -1.24
N GLY A 130 -24.43 -17.45 0.02
CA GLY A 130 -23.62 -17.05 1.16
C GLY A 130 -22.19 -17.59 1.12
N GLN A 131 -22.00 -18.82 0.64
CA GLN A 131 -20.67 -19.41 0.43
C GLN A 131 -19.82 -18.63 -0.58
N PHE A 132 -20.47 -18.02 -1.59
CA PHE A 132 -19.78 -17.17 -2.55
C PHE A 132 -19.37 -15.83 -1.93
N TYR A 133 -20.25 -15.20 -1.13
CA TYR A 133 -19.90 -13.98 -0.39
C TYR A 133 -18.83 -14.20 0.67
N LEU A 134 -18.83 -15.35 1.35
CA LEU A 134 -17.86 -15.70 2.38
C LEU A 134 -16.41 -15.56 1.90
N GLN A 135 -16.10 -16.17 0.75
CA GLN A 135 -14.74 -16.17 0.21
C GLN A 135 -14.29 -14.77 -0.21
N PHE A 136 -15.20 -14.01 -0.83
CA PHE A 136 -14.95 -12.63 -1.23
C PHE A 136 -14.75 -11.72 -0.01
N ALA A 137 -15.63 -11.83 0.99
CA ALA A 137 -15.62 -11.04 2.21
C ALA A 137 -14.36 -11.26 3.04
N ILE A 138 -13.98 -12.53 3.26
CA ILE A 138 -12.78 -12.86 4.01
C ILE A 138 -11.53 -12.38 3.27
N THR A 139 -11.49 -12.53 1.94
CA THR A 139 -10.36 -12.03 1.15
C THR A 139 -10.15 -10.53 1.35
N ILE A 140 -11.22 -9.73 1.29
CA ILE A 140 -11.13 -8.28 1.48
C ILE A 140 -10.81 -7.92 2.94
N ALA A 141 -11.45 -8.56 3.92
CA ALA A 141 -11.23 -8.27 5.33
C ALA A 141 -9.79 -8.55 5.74
N VAL A 142 -9.24 -9.69 5.30
CA VAL A 142 -7.86 -10.08 5.58
C VAL A 142 -6.88 -9.18 4.83
N SER A 143 -7.12 -8.88 3.55
CA SER A 143 -6.22 -8.01 2.80
C SER A 143 -6.19 -6.60 3.36
N THR A 144 -7.33 -6.08 3.80
CA THR A 144 -7.43 -4.79 4.49
C THR A 144 -6.66 -4.80 5.80
N ALA A 145 -6.80 -5.85 6.62
CA ALA A 145 -6.08 -5.96 7.88
C ALA A 145 -4.55 -6.00 7.67
N ILE A 146 -4.09 -6.76 6.66
CA ILE A 146 -2.66 -6.84 6.32
C ILE A 146 -2.18 -5.52 5.73
N SER A 147 -2.98 -4.86 4.88
CA SER A 147 -2.69 -3.53 4.33
C SER A 147 -2.49 -2.50 5.43
N ALA A 148 -3.42 -2.44 6.38
CA ALA A 148 -3.35 -1.54 7.52
C ALA A 148 -2.07 -1.76 8.32
N PHE A 149 -1.74 -3.02 8.61
CA PHE A 149 -0.49 -3.37 9.28
C PHE A 149 0.73 -2.90 8.49
N ASN A 150 0.73 -3.14 7.17
CA ASN A 150 1.82 -2.75 6.28
C ASN A 150 2.00 -1.23 6.22
N SER A 151 0.90 -0.49 6.15
CA SER A 151 0.90 0.97 6.06
C SER A 151 1.25 1.66 7.38
N LEU A 152 0.99 1.02 8.52
CA LEU A 152 1.43 1.50 9.84
C LEU A 152 2.89 1.15 10.17
N THR A 153 3.51 0.22 9.43
CA THR A 153 4.85 -0.31 9.75
C THR A 153 5.84 -0.15 8.59
N LEU A 154 5.66 -0.91 7.52
CA LEU A 154 6.58 -0.96 6.39
C LEU A 154 6.59 0.35 5.59
N SER A 155 5.42 0.90 5.27
CA SER A 155 5.31 2.12 4.46
C SER A 155 6.07 3.33 5.06
N PRO A 156 5.88 3.70 6.35
CA PRO A 156 6.65 4.79 6.96
C PRO A 156 8.13 4.44 7.12
N ALA A 157 8.48 3.17 7.40
CA ALA A 157 9.87 2.74 7.50
C ALA A 157 10.62 2.89 6.16
N LEU A 158 10.00 2.45 5.06
CA LEU A 158 10.56 2.60 3.72
C LEU A 158 10.62 4.06 3.30
N ALA A 159 9.60 4.87 3.60
CA ALA A 159 9.61 6.30 3.30
C ALA A 159 10.76 7.02 4.04
N ALA A 160 10.96 6.74 5.33
CA ALA A 160 12.05 7.30 6.12
C ALA A 160 13.45 6.94 5.58
N LEU A 161 13.60 5.74 5.00
CA LEU A 161 14.88 5.24 4.47
C LEU A 161 15.16 5.71 3.03
N LEU A 162 14.13 5.87 2.19
CA LEU A 162 14.29 6.10 0.76
C LEU A 162 14.18 7.57 0.36
N PHE A 163 13.46 8.39 1.13
CA PHE A 163 13.15 9.77 0.76
C PHE A 163 14.32 10.70 1.10
N LYS A 164 14.45 11.79 0.35
CA LYS A 164 15.54 12.76 0.51
C LYS A 164 15.00 14.09 1.05
N PRO A 165 15.75 14.78 1.95
CA PRO A 165 15.38 16.13 2.36
C PRO A 165 15.40 17.10 1.17
N HIS A 166 14.38 17.94 1.06
CA HIS A 166 14.33 19.02 0.06
C HIS A 166 15.33 20.17 0.36
N HIS A 167 15.84 20.26 1.59
CA HIS A 167 16.67 21.37 2.05
C HIS A 167 18.20 21.12 2.07
N ALA A 168 18.70 20.07 1.42
CA ALA A 168 20.15 19.86 1.27
C ALA A 168 20.81 20.69 0.13
N ALA A 169 20.11 21.69 -0.42
CA ALA A 169 20.60 22.51 -1.54
C ALA A 169 20.79 24.02 -1.20
N ALA A 170 20.77 24.41 0.08
CA ALA A 170 20.97 25.81 0.49
C ALA A 170 22.10 26.01 1.53
N ALA A 171 23.13 25.16 1.53
CA ALA A 171 24.34 25.38 2.32
C ALA A 171 25.60 25.38 1.43
N ALA A 172 26.04 26.62 1.14
CA ALA A 172 27.33 27.07 0.59
C ALA A 172 27.57 26.98 -0.94
N PRO A 173 27.64 28.12 -1.66
CA PRO A 173 28.59 28.22 -2.76
C PRO A 173 29.98 28.30 -2.13
N ARG A 174 30.73 27.20 -2.16
CA ARG A 174 32.18 27.25 -1.91
C ARG A 174 32.83 27.96 -3.09
N PHE A 175 32.80 29.30 -3.05
CA PHE A 175 33.56 30.15 -3.94
C PHE A 175 35.04 29.98 -3.58
N PHE A 176 35.71 29.08 -4.29
CA PHE A 176 37.12 28.71 -4.13
C PHE A 176 38.10 29.85 -4.50
N LEU A 177 37.61 31.01 -4.92
CA LEU A 177 38.41 32.12 -5.47
C LEU A 177 38.65 33.31 -4.54
N ALA A 178 38.24 33.27 -3.26
CA ALA A 178 38.45 34.39 -2.33
C ALA A 178 39.79 34.33 -1.54
N ARG A 179 40.76 33.50 -1.94
CA ARG A 179 42.07 33.37 -1.25
C ARG A 179 43.27 33.91 -2.05
N PHE A 180 43.05 34.47 -3.24
CA PHE A 180 44.08 35.21 -3.97
C PHE A 180 43.47 36.48 -4.56
N GLY A 181 43.59 37.57 -3.81
CA GLY A 181 43.18 38.93 -4.18
C GLY A 181 43.63 39.88 -3.09
#